data_AF-A0AA88ZH56-F1
#
_entry.id   AF-A0AA88ZH56-F1
#
_cell.length_a   1.000
_cell.length_b   1.000
_cell.length_c   1.000
_cell.angle_alpha   90.00
_cell.angle_beta   90.00
_cell.angle_gamma   90.00
#
_symmetry.space_group_name_H-M   'P 1'
#
loop_
_entity.id
_entity.type
_entity.pdbx_description
1 polymer ?
#
loop_
_entity_poly.entity_id
_entity_poly.type
_entity_poly.pdbx_seq_one_letter_code
_entity_poly.pdbx_strand_id
1 'polypeptide(L)'
;MKYIVFCFCSLLVLSSCIFLKPSTEILKIKYRIVNNTALHFTNISVFSKNIGILKAYDTISYSAINYNSLKQDPLFYGIYNEVNYARYLVLPKTNNERVTFSIDSLANKIIYISTK
;
A
#
# COMPACT_ATOMS: atom_id res chain seq x y z
N MET A 1 -21.51 59.81 -36.01
CA MET A 1 -20.57 59.19 -35.06
C MET A 1 -21.34 58.79 -33.80
N LYS A 2 -21.55 57.49 -33.56
CA LYS A 2 -22.15 56.95 -32.32
C LYS A 2 -21.30 55.74 -31.92
N TYR A 3 -20.79 55.79 -30.68
CA TYR A 3 -19.79 54.87 -30.16
C TYR A 3 -20.39 53.48 -29.90
N ILE A 4 -19.71 52.45 -30.41
CA ILE A 4 -19.97 51.05 -30.11
C ILE A 4 -19.50 50.81 -28.67
N VAL A 5 -20.43 50.53 -27.77
CA VAL A 5 -20.13 50.09 -26.40
C VAL A 5 -19.63 48.65 -26.50
N PHE A 6 -18.30 48.50 -26.54
CA PHE A 6 -17.65 47.21 -26.60
C PHE A 6 -17.75 46.51 -25.24
N CYS A 7 -18.35 45.33 -25.30
CA CYS A 7 -18.51 44.33 -24.26
C CYS A 7 -17.24 44.16 -23.40
N PHE A 8 -17.29 44.58 -22.13
CA PHE A 8 -16.19 44.44 -21.16
C PHE A 8 -16.57 43.61 -19.93
N CYS A 9 -17.56 42.72 -20.05
CA CYS A 9 -18.01 41.85 -18.94
C CYS A 9 -17.67 40.36 -19.13
N SER A 10 -16.99 39.95 -20.19
CA SER A 10 -16.78 38.53 -20.51
C SER A 10 -15.39 37.96 -20.18
N LEU A 11 -14.51 38.73 -19.53
CA LEU A 11 -13.11 38.33 -19.27
C LEU A 11 -12.74 38.11 -17.80
N LEU A 12 -13.71 38.03 -16.89
CA LEU A 12 -13.48 37.73 -15.47
C LEU A 12 -13.90 36.32 -15.04
N VAL A 13 -14.26 35.46 -15.99
CA VAL A 13 -14.56 34.05 -15.71
C VAL A 13 -13.46 33.24 -16.38
N LEU A 14 -12.42 32.82 -15.64
CA LEU A 14 -11.57 31.63 -15.92
C LEU A 14 -10.28 31.55 -15.07
N SER A 15 -10.05 32.43 -14.09
CA SER A 15 -8.93 32.27 -13.14
C SER A 15 -9.26 31.41 -11.91
N SER A 16 -10.27 30.54 -11.98
CA SER A 16 -10.39 29.46 -11.01
C SER A 16 -9.21 28.51 -11.24
N CYS A 17 -8.12 28.72 -10.51
CA CYS A 17 -7.08 27.72 -10.29
C CYS A 17 -7.79 26.43 -9.88
N ILE A 18 -7.90 25.49 -10.82
CA ILE A 18 -8.35 24.13 -10.55
C ILE A 18 -7.28 23.55 -9.62
N PHE A 19 -7.51 23.64 -8.32
CA PHE A 19 -6.77 22.86 -7.34
C PHE A 19 -7.16 21.40 -7.57
N LEU A 20 -6.47 20.75 -8.50
CA LEU A 20 -6.47 19.29 -8.60
C LEU A 20 -6.01 18.78 -7.25
N LYS A 21 -6.96 18.24 -6.47
CA LYS A 21 -6.64 17.57 -5.21
C LYS A 21 -5.58 16.51 -5.53
N PRO A 22 -4.43 16.51 -4.83
CA PRO A 22 -3.42 15.47 -5.04
C PRO A 22 -4.11 14.12 -4.94
N SER A 23 -3.93 13.29 -5.97
CA SER A 23 -4.42 11.92 -5.94
C SER A 23 -3.94 11.24 -4.66
N THR A 24 -4.87 10.79 -3.84
CA THR A 24 -4.60 9.98 -2.65
C THR A 24 -4.41 8.50 -3.01
N GLU A 25 -4.35 8.17 -4.30
CA GLU A 25 -4.17 6.81 -4.76
C GLU A 25 -2.75 6.34 -4.49
N ILE A 26 -2.65 5.15 -3.90
CA ILE A 26 -1.39 4.46 -3.68
C ILE A 26 -1.08 3.67 -4.95
N LEU A 27 -0.05 4.09 -5.67
CA LEU A 27 0.45 3.46 -6.90
C LEU A 27 1.78 2.74 -6.66
N LYS A 28 2.45 3.04 -5.54
CA LYS A 28 3.72 2.43 -5.16
C LYS A 28 3.76 2.16 -3.67
N ILE A 29 4.18 0.95 -3.32
CA ILE A 29 4.35 0.53 -1.92
C ILE A 29 5.81 0.15 -1.72
N LYS A 30 6.46 0.78 -0.75
CA LYS A 30 7.81 0.40 -0.30
C LYS A 30 7.66 -0.32 1.03
N TYR A 31 7.94 -1.61 1.07
CA TYR A 31 7.67 -2.43 2.25
C TYR A 31 8.84 -3.33 2.60
N ARG A 32 8.88 -3.72 3.87
CA ARG A 32 9.66 -4.87 4.35
C ARG A 32 8.77 -5.73 5.24
N ILE A 33 9.16 -6.98 5.44
CA ILE A 33 8.46 -7.90 6.34
C ILE A 33 9.47 -8.40 7.36
N VAL A 34 9.08 -8.35 8.62
CA VAL A 34 9.85 -8.88 9.75
C VAL A 34 9.03 -9.99 10.38
N ASN A 35 9.66 -11.15 10.60
CA ASN A 35 9.09 -12.20 11.41
C ASN A 35 9.66 -12.12 12.82
N ASN A 36 8.90 -11.65 13.80
CA ASN A 36 9.34 -11.64 15.20
C ASN A 36 9.01 -12.94 15.93
N THR A 37 8.51 -13.96 15.22
CA THR A 37 8.12 -15.24 15.80
C THR A 37 9.18 -16.31 15.55
N ALA A 38 9.13 -17.37 16.35
CA ALA A 38 9.92 -18.59 16.14
C ALA A 38 9.42 -19.45 14.97
N LEU A 39 8.41 -18.99 14.22
CA LEU A 39 7.72 -19.79 13.21
C LEU A 39 8.42 -19.67 11.87
N HIS A 40 8.44 -20.76 11.10
CA HIS A 40 8.96 -20.78 9.74
C HIS A 40 7.81 -20.73 8.75
N PHE A 41 7.69 -19.64 7.99
CA PHE A 41 6.64 -19.48 6.99
C PHE A 41 7.15 -19.80 5.59
N THR A 42 6.37 -20.57 4.83
CA THR A 42 6.64 -20.92 3.43
C THR A 42 5.58 -20.33 2.50
N ASN A 43 5.86 -20.35 1.20
CA ASN A 43 4.97 -19.86 0.13
C ASN A 43 4.41 -18.46 0.39
N ILE A 44 5.25 -17.58 0.89
CA ILE A 44 4.82 -16.25 1.29
C ILE A 44 4.49 -15.43 0.04
N SER A 45 3.34 -14.79 0.09
CA SER A 45 2.90 -13.86 -0.94
C SER A 45 2.46 -12.57 -0.28
N VAL A 46 2.91 -11.43 -0.82
CA VAL A 46 2.52 -10.10 -0.39
C VAL A 46 2.21 -9.25 -1.61
N PHE A 47 1.07 -8.55 -1.60
CA PHE A 47 0.55 -7.81 -2.76
C PHE A 47 0.43 -8.69 -4.02
N SER A 48 -0.13 -9.89 -3.83
CA SER A 48 -0.30 -10.94 -4.86
C SER A 48 1.02 -11.40 -5.52
N LYS A 49 2.18 -11.12 -4.91
CA LYS A 49 3.49 -11.53 -5.40
C LYS A 49 4.15 -12.49 -4.42
N ASN A 50 4.55 -13.67 -4.92
CA ASN A 50 5.36 -14.61 -4.15
C ASN A 50 6.75 -14.04 -3.86
N ILE A 51 7.19 -14.16 -2.61
CA ILE A 51 8.49 -13.69 -2.11
C ILE A 51 9.30 -14.82 -1.43
N GLY A 52 8.86 -16.07 -1.57
CA GLY A 52 9.57 -17.25 -1.09
C GLY A 52 9.23 -17.63 0.36
N ILE A 53 10.26 -17.73 1.19
CA ILE A 53 10.19 -18.20 2.58
C ILE A 53 10.60 -17.08 3.54
N LEU A 54 10.11 -17.13 4.78
CA LEU A 54 10.53 -16.25 5.86
C LEU A 54 10.83 -17.11 7.08
N LYS A 55 12.11 -17.19 7.42
CA LYS A 55 12.57 -17.98 8.55
C LYS A 55 12.15 -17.34 9.87
N ALA A 56 12.24 -18.12 10.95
CA ALA A 56 12.10 -17.63 12.30
C ALA A 56 13.06 -16.46 12.53
N TYR A 57 12.55 -15.36 13.12
CA TYR A 57 13.34 -14.17 13.45
C TYR A 57 14.03 -13.47 12.26
N ASP A 58 13.58 -13.75 11.03
CA ASP A 58 14.17 -13.22 9.80
C ASP A 58 13.51 -11.91 9.35
N THR A 59 14.23 -11.15 8.52
CA THR A 59 13.75 -9.90 7.93
C THR A 59 14.01 -9.89 6.43
N ILE A 60 12.93 -9.75 5.66
CA ILE A 60 13.03 -9.45 4.23
C ILE A 60 13.40 -7.97 4.09
N SER A 61 14.44 -7.68 3.32
CA SER A 61 14.87 -6.30 3.05
C SER A 61 13.79 -5.46 2.36
N TYR A 62 13.90 -4.14 2.47
CA TYR A 62 12.96 -3.25 1.79
C TYR A 62 12.92 -3.53 0.28
N SER A 63 11.71 -3.67 -0.23
CA SER A 63 11.42 -3.78 -1.66
C SER A 63 10.35 -2.77 -2.04
N ALA A 64 10.19 -2.54 -3.34
CA ALA A 64 9.15 -1.68 -3.87
C ALA A 64 8.31 -2.45 -4.90
N ILE A 65 7.00 -2.22 -4.87
CA ILE A 65 6.06 -2.76 -5.86
C ILE A 65 5.19 -1.63 -6.41
N ASN A 66 4.92 -1.68 -7.71
CA ASN A 66 3.87 -0.88 -8.32
C ASN A 66 2.53 -1.54 -7.96
N TYR A 67 1.67 -0.81 -7.28
CA TYR A 67 0.42 -1.30 -6.75
C TYR A 67 -0.76 -0.90 -7.65
N ASN A 68 -1.62 -1.87 -7.95
CA ASN A 68 -2.88 -1.67 -8.64
C ASN A 68 -3.98 -2.37 -7.83
N SER A 69 -4.83 -1.57 -7.19
CA SER A 69 -5.91 -2.05 -6.30
C SER A 69 -6.96 -2.92 -7.00
N LEU A 70 -7.05 -2.87 -8.33
CA LEU A 70 -7.96 -3.72 -9.11
C LEU A 70 -7.36 -5.10 -9.44
N LYS A 71 -6.05 -5.27 -9.23
CA LYS A 71 -5.32 -6.51 -9.58
C LYS A 71 -4.63 -7.16 -8.39
N GLN A 72 -4.39 -6.42 -7.32
CA GLN A 72 -3.57 -6.83 -6.20
C GLN A 72 -4.28 -6.57 -4.89
N ASP A 73 -4.27 -7.58 -4.03
CA ASP A 73 -4.82 -7.48 -2.70
C ASP A 73 -3.73 -7.01 -1.73
N PRO A 74 -4.03 -6.08 -0.81
CA PRO A 74 -3.13 -5.72 0.26
C PRO A 74 -3.15 -6.82 1.33
N LEU A 75 -2.63 -8.00 0.98
CA LEU A 75 -2.73 -9.21 1.77
C LEU A 75 -1.33 -9.80 2.00
N PHE A 76 -1.06 -10.17 3.25
CA PHE A 76 -0.04 -11.16 3.57
C PHE A 76 -0.67 -12.56 3.50
N TYR A 77 -0.01 -13.48 2.81
CA TYR A 77 -0.31 -14.90 2.81
C TYR A 77 0.96 -15.68 3.11
N GLY A 78 0.85 -16.76 3.89
CA GLY A 78 1.95 -17.68 4.13
C GLY A 78 1.45 -18.98 4.76
N ILE A 79 2.26 -20.03 4.67
CA ILE A 79 1.94 -21.36 5.18
C ILE A 79 2.84 -21.65 6.38
N TYR A 80 2.26 -22.13 7.48
CA TYR A 80 2.99 -22.66 8.63
C TYR A 80 2.32 -23.95 9.10
N ASN A 81 3.09 -25.03 9.27
CA ASN A 81 2.60 -26.36 9.63
C ASN A 81 1.37 -26.79 8.81
N GLU A 82 1.47 -26.70 7.48
CA GLU A 82 0.39 -27.06 6.53
C GLU A 82 -0.90 -26.23 6.65
N VAL A 83 -0.91 -25.21 7.50
CA VAL A 83 -2.04 -24.28 7.66
C VAL A 83 -1.76 -22.99 6.91
N ASN A 84 -2.73 -22.58 6.12
CA ASN A 84 -2.71 -21.32 5.38
C ASN A 84 -3.11 -20.18 6.32
N TYR A 85 -2.25 -19.18 6.42
CA TYR A 85 -2.51 -17.95 7.15
C TYR A 85 -2.58 -16.78 6.18
N ALA A 86 -3.58 -15.93 6.38
CA ALA A 86 -3.75 -14.72 5.59
C ALA A 86 -4.20 -13.55 6.46
N ARG A 87 -3.72 -12.35 6.14
CA ARG A 87 -4.09 -11.11 6.84
C ARG A 87 -4.01 -9.91 5.92
N TYR A 88 -5.09 -9.13 5.89
CA TYR A 88 -5.08 -7.84 5.20
C TYR A 88 -4.12 -6.88 5.89
N LEU A 89 -3.31 -6.22 5.07
CA LEU A 89 -2.29 -5.26 5.44
C LEU A 89 -2.84 -3.85 5.32
N VAL A 90 -2.38 -2.97 6.22
CA VAL A 90 -2.70 -1.55 6.13
C VAL A 90 -1.81 -0.94 5.04
N LEU A 91 -2.44 -0.33 4.04
CA LEU A 91 -1.72 0.39 3.00
C LEU A 91 -1.02 1.63 3.58
N PRO A 92 0.14 2.03 3.03
CA PRO A 92 0.76 3.31 3.38
C PRO A 92 -0.18 4.48 3.04
N LYS A 93 -0.01 5.61 3.74
CA LYS A 93 -0.78 6.83 3.49
C LYS A 93 -0.27 7.60 2.28
N THR A 94 0.98 7.39 1.89
CA THR A 94 1.60 8.06 0.75
C THR A 94 2.44 7.11 -0.11
N ASN A 95 2.61 7.44 -1.38
CA ASN A 95 3.44 6.70 -2.34
C ASN A 95 4.94 6.60 -1.98
N ASN A 96 5.39 7.44 -1.05
CA ASN A 96 6.80 7.53 -0.67
C ASN A 96 7.14 6.91 0.67
N GLU A 97 6.11 6.61 1.47
CA GLU A 97 6.24 6.01 2.79
C GLU A 97 6.85 4.61 2.71
N ARG A 98 7.73 4.31 3.66
CA ARG A 98 8.30 2.97 3.85
C ARG A 98 7.58 2.34 5.03
N VAL A 99 6.96 1.19 4.80
CA VAL A 99 6.21 0.47 5.85
C VAL A 99 6.90 -0.83 6.22
N THR A 100 6.84 -1.17 7.51
CA THR A 100 7.28 -2.46 8.04
C THR A 100 6.07 -3.26 8.46
N PHE A 101 5.86 -4.41 7.82
CA PHE A 101 4.89 -5.39 8.28
C PHE A 101 5.58 -6.37 9.22
N SER A 102 5.16 -6.39 10.48
CA SER A 102 5.80 -7.14 11.54
C SER A 102 4.87 -8.27 11.97
N ILE A 103 5.23 -9.53 11.69
CA ILE A 103 4.52 -10.70 12.20
C ILE A 103 4.87 -10.82 13.67
N ASP A 104 3.94 -10.47 14.54
CA ASP A 104 4.19 -10.34 15.97
C ASP A 104 3.84 -11.62 16.73
N SER A 105 2.76 -12.30 16.33
CA SER A 105 2.33 -13.55 16.97
C SER A 105 1.38 -14.37 16.10
N LEU A 106 1.23 -15.63 16.50
CA LEU A 106 0.21 -16.55 16.00
C LEU A 106 -0.55 -17.11 17.21
N ALA A 107 -1.81 -16.74 17.37
CA ALA A 107 -2.64 -17.22 18.48
C ALA A 107 -4.06 -17.51 17.99
N ASN A 108 -4.67 -18.58 18.49
CA ASN A 108 -6.04 -18.98 18.12
C ASN A 108 -6.26 -19.09 16.61
N LYS A 109 -5.24 -19.58 15.87
CA LYS A 109 -5.22 -19.68 14.40
C LYS A 109 -5.31 -18.32 13.68
N ILE A 110 -5.07 -17.21 14.39
CA ILE A 110 -5.03 -15.85 13.85
C ILE A 110 -3.57 -15.40 13.82
N ILE A 111 -3.13 -14.90 12.67
CA ILE A 111 -1.83 -14.24 12.51
C ILE A 111 -1.98 -12.74 12.81
N TYR A 112 -1.15 -12.24 13.71
CA TYR A 112 -1.13 -10.84 14.11
C TYR A 112 0.02 -10.14 13.42
N ILE A 113 -0.30 -9.13 12.61
CA ILE A 113 0.67 -8.34 11.86
C ILE A 113 0.46 -6.86 12.18
N SER A 114 1.46 -6.22 12.78
CA SER A 114 1.47 -4.78 12.97
C SER A 114 2.12 -4.06 11.78
N THR A 115 1.73 -2.80 11.60
CA THR A 115 2.32 -1.90 10.60
C THR A 115 3.06 -0.79 11.34
N LYS A 116 4.34 -0.59 11.01
CA LYS A 116 5.21 0.45 11.57
C LYS A 116 5.81 1.30 10.46
#